data_AF-A0A4Z0PGP3-F1
#
_entry.id   AF-A0A4Z0PGP3-F1
#
_cell.length_a   1.000
_cell.length_b   1.000
_cell.length_c   1.000
_cell.angle_alpha   90.00
_cell.angle_beta   90.00
_cell.angle_gamma   90.00
#
_symmetry.space_group_name_H-M   'P 1'
#
loop_
_entity.id
_entity.type
_entity.pdbx_description
1 polymer ?
#
loop_
_entity_poly.entity_id
_entity_poly.type
_entity_poly.pdbx_seq_one_letter_code
_entity_poly.pdbx_strand_id
1 'polypeptide(L)'
;MRLRFFLLALGLATGLASAQAPDFRGAAGLTALTLQLNGQLVVIDTAFSRLEISTGVNQVLSLNLVRADSPDDQGLTILIDQFPLAPGQYRFKEILSGHVRDASYRYGTTTAYSTTCGLNDGVVEVLAIDAQRHTIRGTFRAVLCEAEPRPGAKRRRFAVAGTFQSVYATR
;
A
#
# COMPACT_ATOMS: atom_id res chain seq x y z
N MET A 1 33.87 -0.97 -67.08
CA MET A 1 33.35 0.40 -67.00
C MET A 1 32.08 0.37 -66.14
N ARG A 2 32.12 0.95 -64.92
CA ARG A 2 31.02 1.31 -63.97
C ARG A 2 30.00 0.20 -63.64
N LEU A 3 30.08 -0.55 -62.52
CA LEU A 3 29.94 -0.20 -61.10
C LEU A 3 28.76 0.73 -60.76
N ARG A 4 27.74 0.20 -60.08
CA ARG A 4 27.05 0.85 -58.95
C ARG A 4 26.10 -0.12 -58.23
N PHE A 5 26.58 -0.61 -57.09
CA PHE A 5 25.81 -1.05 -55.94
C PHE A 5 24.96 0.11 -55.41
N PHE A 6 23.75 -0.16 -54.92
CA PHE A 6 23.17 0.63 -53.83
C PHE A 6 22.22 -0.26 -52.99
N LEU A 7 22.77 -0.79 -51.90
CA LEU A 7 22.04 -1.37 -50.77
C LEU A 7 21.50 -0.22 -49.93
N LEU A 8 20.18 -0.13 -49.77
CA LEU A 8 19.57 0.73 -48.75
C LEU A 8 19.18 -0.15 -47.56
N ALA A 9 20.06 -0.19 -46.56
CA ALA A 9 19.75 -0.74 -45.24
C ALA A 9 19.21 0.41 -44.37
N LEU A 10 17.89 0.43 -44.11
CA LEU A 10 17.32 1.29 -43.07
C LEU A 10 17.37 0.53 -41.74
N GLY A 11 18.30 0.94 -40.88
CA GLY A 11 18.36 0.51 -39.49
C GLY A 11 17.26 1.18 -38.68
N LEU A 12 16.29 0.40 -38.21
CA LEU A 12 15.36 0.79 -37.15
C LEU A 12 16.05 0.52 -35.80
N ALA A 13 16.76 1.53 -35.30
CA ALA A 13 17.20 1.58 -33.92
C ALA A 13 16.00 1.91 -33.03
N THR A 14 15.29 0.89 -32.54
CA THR A 14 14.33 1.06 -31.44
C THR A 14 15.14 1.26 -30.16
N GLY A 15 15.29 2.53 -29.77
CA GLY A 15 15.75 2.90 -28.44
C GLY A 15 14.75 2.40 -27.41
N LEU A 16 15.09 1.31 -26.73
CA LEU A 16 14.47 0.94 -25.47
C LEU A 16 14.83 2.03 -24.45
N ALA A 17 13.92 2.98 -24.27
CA ALA A 17 13.93 3.85 -23.12
C ALA A 17 13.79 2.95 -21.89
N SER A 18 14.92 2.64 -21.27
CA SER A 18 14.95 2.05 -19.93
C SER A 18 14.25 3.05 -19.02
N ALA A 19 13.02 2.75 -18.61
CA ALA A 19 12.39 3.42 -17.50
C ALA A 19 13.28 3.17 -16.28
N GLN A 20 14.22 4.07 -16.03
CA GLN A 20 15.03 4.07 -14.83
C GLN A 20 14.05 4.26 -13.67
N ALA A 21 13.84 3.19 -12.90
CA ALA A 21 13.18 3.30 -11.63
C ALA A 21 13.93 4.37 -10.80
N PRO A 22 13.22 5.29 -10.12
CA PRO A 22 13.86 6.33 -9.36
C PRO A 22 14.84 5.72 -8.36
N ASP A 23 16.08 6.24 -8.39
CA ASP A 23 17.23 5.78 -7.61
C ASP A 23 16.89 5.55 -6.13
N PHE A 24 17.34 4.41 -5.61
CA PHE A 24 17.23 4.01 -4.20
C PHE A 24 18.28 4.74 -3.34
N ARG A 25 18.34 6.07 -3.41
CA ARG A 25 19.29 6.89 -2.66
C ARG A 25 18.55 7.83 -1.69
N GLY A 26 18.48 7.40 -0.43
CA GLY A 26 18.06 8.20 0.74
C GLY A 26 16.85 7.59 1.45
N ALA A 27 16.85 7.20 2.72
CA ALA A 27 17.82 7.28 3.79
C ALA A 27 17.71 5.99 4.62
N ALA A 28 18.84 5.48 5.13
CA ALA A 28 18.78 4.47 6.17
C ALA A 28 18.05 5.08 7.39
N GLY A 29 16.90 4.53 7.77
CA GLY A 29 16.27 4.78 9.07
C GLY A 29 15.09 5.75 9.14
N LEU A 30 14.62 6.36 8.03
CA LEU A 30 13.45 7.24 8.10
C LEU A 30 12.15 6.49 7.78
N THR A 31 11.35 6.25 8.83
CA THR A 31 9.94 5.89 8.72
C THR A 31 9.17 7.11 8.22
N ALA A 32 8.69 7.04 6.98
CA ALA A 32 7.82 8.03 6.37
C ALA A 32 6.47 7.36 6.07
N LEU A 33 5.49 7.67 6.90
CA LEU A 33 4.14 7.15 6.81
C LEU A 33 3.21 8.35 6.59
N THR A 34 2.20 8.19 5.72
CA THR A 34 1.17 9.21 5.54
C THR A 34 -0.21 8.58 5.52
N LEU A 35 -1.20 9.34 5.98
CA LEU A 35 -2.60 8.95 5.97
C LEU A 35 -3.45 10.11 5.47
N GLN A 36 -4.31 9.84 4.49
CA GLN A 36 -5.38 10.70 4.07
C GLN A 36 -6.72 10.02 4.31
N LEU A 37 -7.65 10.74 4.92
CA LEU A 37 -9.03 10.34 5.13
C LEU A 37 -9.93 11.28 4.33
N ASN A 38 -10.67 10.75 3.37
CA ASN A 38 -11.52 11.52 2.44
C ASN A 38 -10.75 12.66 1.74
N GLY A 39 -9.48 12.41 1.38
CA GLY A 39 -8.59 13.39 0.74
C GLY A 39 -7.97 14.41 1.71
N GLN A 40 -8.31 14.38 3.00
CA GLN A 40 -7.70 15.24 4.01
C GLN A 40 -6.54 14.53 4.70
N LEU A 41 -5.40 15.20 4.81
CA LEU A 41 -4.25 14.67 5.55
C LEU A 41 -4.59 14.51 7.03
N VAL A 42 -4.31 13.34 7.58
CA VAL A 42 -4.43 13.02 9.01
C VAL A 42 -3.02 12.92 9.58
N VAL A 43 -2.75 13.68 10.63
CA VAL A 43 -1.46 13.61 11.33
C VAL A 43 -1.40 12.28 12.07
N ILE A 44 -0.37 11.50 11.77
CA ILE A 44 -0.14 10.21 12.40
C ILE A 44 0.92 10.31 13.49
N ASP A 45 0.81 9.46 14.49
CA ASP A 45 1.85 9.28 15.49
C ASP A 45 2.84 8.22 14.98
N THR A 46 4.04 8.66 14.57
CA THR A 46 5.07 7.75 14.05
C THR A 46 5.73 6.88 15.13
N ALA A 47 5.54 7.17 16.42
CA ALA A 47 6.06 6.35 17.51
C ALA A 47 5.19 5.10 17.76
N PHE A 48 3.87 5.23 17.59
CA PHE A 48 2.92 4.12 17.74
C PHE A 48 2.50 3.48 16.41
N SER A 49 2.68 4.18 15.29
CA SER A 49 2.47 3.60 13.96
C SER A 49 3.59 2.63 13.60
N ARG A 50 3.24 1.49 13.00
CA ARG A 50 4.17 0.41 12.71
C ARG A 50 3.86 -0.25 11.38
N LEU A 51 4.92 -0.73 10.74
CA LEU A 51 4.85 -1.65 9.61
C LEU A 51 5.59 -2.92 10.01
N GLU A 52 4.87 -4.03 10.02
CA GLU A 52 5.38 -5.35 10.43
C GLU A 52 5.17 -6.35 9.28
N ILE A 53 6.13 -7.25 9.09
CA ILE A 53 5.99 -8.38 8.17
C ILE A 53 6.24 -9.64 8.99
N SER A 54 5.21 -10.48 9.18
CA SER A 54 5.43 -11.75 9.88
C SER A 54 6.24 -12.71 9.02
N THR A 55 7.12 -13.45 9.66
CA THR A 55 7.93 -14.51 9.04
C THR A 55 7.33 -15.88 9.34
N GLY A 56 7.50 -16.83 8.41
CA GLY A 56 6.95 -18.18 8.53
C GLY A 56 5.85 -18.50 7.51
N VAL A 57 5.02 -19.50 7.83
CA VAL A 57 3.89 -19.93 6.97
C VAL A 57 2.78 -18.90 7.08
N ASN A 58 2.26 -18.43 5.94
CA ASN A 58 1.27 -17.35 5.84
C ASN A 58 1.80 -15.97 6.28
N GLN A 59 2.97 -15.56 5.76
CA GLN A 59 3.53 -14.22 5.97
C GLN A 59 2.46 -13.14 5.83
N VAL A 60 2.39 -12.20 6.77
CA VAL A 60 1.38 -11.14 6.78
C VAL A 60 2.11 -9.80 6.76
N LEU A 61 1.76 -8.94 5.80
CA LEU A 61 2.09 -7.53 5.89
C LEU A 61 1.02 -6.83 6.71
N SER A 62 1.42 -6.17 7.80
CA SER A 62 0.55 -5.36 8.65
C SER A 62 1.03 -3.91 8.64
N LEU A 63 0.12 -2.99 8.31
CA LEU A 63 0.32 -1.56 8.44
C LEU A 63 -0.65 -1.02 9.48
N ASN A 64 -0.12 -0.46 10.56
CA ASN A 64 -0.90 0.16 11.63
C ASN A 64 -0.53 1.64 11.71
N LEU A 65 -1.48 2.53 11.40
CA LEU A 65 -1.30 3.98 11.43
C LEU A 65 -2.19 4.57 12.52
N VAL A 66 -1.57 4.94 13.63
CA VAL A 66 -2.22 5.58 14.77
C VAL A 66 -2.28 7.09 14.52
N ARG A 67 -3.39 7.72 14.87
CA ARG A 67 -3.53 9.18 14.73
C ARG A 67 -2.85 9.88 15.91
N ALA A 68 -2.18 10.99 15.65
CA ALA A 68 -1.52 11.77 16.71
C ALA A 68 -2.52 12.43 17.68
N ASP A 69 -3.75 12.71 17.22
CA ASP A 69 -4.80 13.32 18.03
C ASP A 69 -5.61 12.31 18.85
N SER A 70 -5.40 11.00 18.66
CA SER A 70 -6.04 9.94 19.44
C SER A 70 -5.15 8.69 19.49
N PRO A 71 -4.11 8.68 20.35
CA PRO A 71 -3.14 7.58 20.42
C PRO A 71 -3.71 6.29 21.02
N ASP A 72 -4.82 6.38 21.76
CA ASP A 72 -5.51 5.22 22.37
C ASP A 72 -6.40 4.47 21.36
N ASP A 73 -6.69 5.10 20.21
CA ASP A 73 -7.41 4.48 19.12
C ASP A 73 -6.48 3.64 18.23
N GLN A 74 -7.02 2.59 17.62
CA GLN A 74 -6.26 1.75 16.68
C GLN A 74 -5.90 2.48 15.38
N GLY A 75 -6.61 3.58 15.04
CA GLY A 75 -6.38 4.30 13.80
C GLY A 75 -6.71 3.43 12.59
N LEU A 76 -5.86 3.46 11.55
CA LEU A 76 -6.00 2.59 10.37
C LEU A 76 -5.13 1.33 10.54
N THR A 77 -5.74 0.16 10.36
CA THR A 77 -5.02 -1.11 10.19
C THR A 77 -5.28 -1.67 8.81
N ILE A 78 -4.23 -2.12 8.12
CA ILE A 78 -4.30 -2.87 6.87
C ILE A 78 -3.56 -4.18 7.04
N LEU A 79 -4.19 -5.29 6.65
CA LEU A 79 -3.57 -6.62 6.64
C LEU A 79 -3.60 -7.21 5.22
N ILE A 80 -2.47 -7.75 4.79
CA ILE A 80 -2.33 -8.55 3.57
C ILE A 80 -1.72 -9.88 3.99
N ASP A 81 -2.53 -10.94 3.99
CA ASP A 81 -2.04 -12.29 4.24
C ASP A 81 -1.27 -12.86 3.04
N GLN A 82 -0.52 -13.93 3.32
CA GLN A 82 0.34 -14.63 2.36
C GLN A 82 1.21 -13.68 1.51
N PHE A 83 1.75 -12.65 2.14
CA PHE A 83 2.54 -11.61 1.51
C PHE A 83 3.86 -12.19 0.98
N PRO A 84 4.14 -12.17 -0.34
CA PRO A 84 5.27 -12.88 -0.94
C PRO A 84 6.62 -12.16 -0.83
N LEU A 85 6.75 -11.12 0.03
CA LEU A 85 7.97 -10.29 0.15
C LEU A 85 8.48 -9.77 -1.20
N ALA A 86 7.58 -9.32 -2.06
CA ALA A 86 7.91 -8.83 -3.40
C ALA A 86 7.19 -7.50 -3.70
N PRO A 87 7.68 -6.70 -4.66
CA PRO A 87 6.89 -5.60 -5.23
C PRO A 87 5.65 -6.15 -5.95
N GLY A 88 4.56 -5.39 -5.93
CA GLY A 88 3.31 -5.83 -6.55
C GLY A 88 2.08 -5.08 -6.07
N GLN A 89 0.94 -5.40 -6.68
CA GLN A 89 -0.37 -4.87 -6.32
C GLN A 89 -1.19 -5.93 -5.58
N TYR A 90 -1.61 -5.60 -4.36
CA TYR A 90 -2.38 -6.46 -3.47
C TYR A 90 -3.78 -5.86 -3.29
N ARG A 91 -4.75 -6.37 -4.05
CA ARG A 91 -6.12 -5.82 -4.10
C ARG A 91 -6.98 -6.40 -2.99
N PHE A 92 -7.80 -5.56 -2.34
CA PHE A 92 -8.71 -5.99 -1.25
C PHE A 92 -9.83 -6.90 -1.76
N LYS A 93 -10.30 -6.68 -2.99
CA LYS A 93 -11.31 -7.51 -3.63
C LYS A 93 -10.66 -8.63 -4.43
N GLU A 94 -10.51 -9.78 -3.80
CA GLU A 94 -10.23 -11.03 -4.51
C GLU A 94 -11.14 -12.14 -3.97
N ILE A 95 -12.31 -12.28 -4.60
CA ILE A 95 -13.43 -13.11 -4.11
C ILE A 95 -13.09 -14.61 -4.18
N LEU A 96 -12.09 -14.99 -4.96
CA LEU A 96 -11.77 -16.39 -5.29
C LEU A 96 -10.39 -16.85 -4.82
N SER A 97 -9.58 -15.98 -4.19
CA SER A 97 -8.21 -16.36 -3.83
C SER A 97 -8.08 -16.99 -2.44
N GLY A 98 -9.13 -16.93 -1.60
CA GLY A 98 -9.05 -17.42 -0.22
C GLY A 98 -8.08 -16.62 0.67
N HIS A 99 -7.60 -15.48 0.18
CA HIS A 99 -6.66 -14.59 0.87
C HIS A 99 -7.40 -13.50 1.64
N VAL A 100 -7.03 -13.30 2.90
CA VAL A 100 -7.50 -12.22 3.78
C VAL A 100 -6.70 -10.96 3.51
N ARG A 101 -7.34 -10.04 2.79
CA ARG A 101 -6.86 -8.67 2.60
C ARG A 101 -7.90 -7.71 3.13
N ASP A 102 -7.60 -7.08 4.24
CA ASP A 102 -8.56 -6.24 4.94
C ASP A 102 -7.96 -4.89 5.33
N ALA A 103 -8.87 -3.94 5.54
CA ALA A 103 -8.53 -2.67 6.12
C ALA A 103 -9.64 -2.31 7.12
N SER A 104 -9.24 -1.84 8.29
CA SER A 104 -10.14 -1.38 9.33
C SER A 104 -9.69 -0.02 9.85
N TYR A 105 -10.65 0.76 10.32
CA TYR A 105 -10.39 2.07 10.89
C TYR A 105 -11.22 2.29 12.14
N ARG A 106 -10.56 2.68 13.23
CA ARG A 106 -11.21 3.03 14.51
C ARG A 106 -10.74 4.41 14.96
N TYR A 107 -11.70 5.29 15.22
CA TYR A 107 -11.45 6.60 15.80
C TYR A 107 -12.68 7.08 16.58
N GLY A 108 -12.50 7.33 17.89
CA GLY A 108 -13.58 7.61 18.81
C GLY A 108 -14.66 6.52 18.75
N THR A 109 -15.90 6.91 18.42
CA THR A 109 -17.05 5.99 18.28
C THR A 109 -17.23 5.44 16.87
N THR A 110 -16.37 5.82 15.92
CA THR A 110 -16.46 5.35 14.54
C THR A 110 -15.61 4.11 14.36
N THR A 111 -16.23 3.02 13.89
CA THR A 111 -15.57 1.80 13.43
C THR A 111 -15.98 1.52 12.00
N ALA A 112 -15.02 1.31 11.11
CA ALA A 112 -15.27 1.07 9.69
C ALA A 112 -14.37 -0.05 9.14
N TYR A 113 -14.91 -0.86 8.22
CA TYR A 113 -14.19 -1.97 7.60
C TYR A 113 -14.31 -1.94 6.08
N SER A 114 -13.28 -2.44 5.40
CA SER A 114 -13.28 -2.65 3.94
C SER A 114 -14.33 -3.67 3.51
N THR A 115 -14.49 -4.73 4.29
CA THR A 115 -15.42 -5.85 4.03
C THR A 115 -16.89 -5.42 4.13
N THR A 116 -17.20 -4.42 4.96
CA THR A 116 -18.55 -3.86 5.10
C THR A 116 -19.01 -3.08 3.85
N CYS A 117 -18.09 -2.68 2.96
CA CYS A 117 -18.45 -1.96 1.74
C CYS A 117 -19.02 -2.83 0.62
N GLY A 118 -19.02 -4.16 0.76
CA GLY A 118 -19.45 -5.13 -0.26
C GLY A 118 -18.48 -5.26 -1.44
N LEU A 119 -18.06 -4.13 -2.01
CA LEU A 119 -17.06 -4.01 -3.06
C LEU A 119 -16.04 -2.94 -2.68
N ASN A 120 -14.77 -3.32 -2.61
CA ASN A 120 -13.66 -2.41 -2.35
C ASN A 120 -12.55 -2.66 -3.39
N ASP A 121 -12.46 -1.77 -4.38
CA ASP A 121 -11.43 -1.81 -5.43
C ASP A 121 -10.10 -1.16 -4.99
N GLY A 122 -9.90 -1.04 -3.67
CA GLY A 122 -8.66 -0.60 -3.08
C GLY A 122 -7.50 -1.55 -3.38
N VAL A 123 -6.30 -1.06 -3.12
CA VAL A 123 -5.06 -1.79 -3.36
C VAL A 123 -3.98 -1.27 -2.42
N VAL A 124 -3.14 -2.19 -1.96
CA VAL A 124 -1.80 -1.87 -1.46
C VAL A 124 -0.83 -2.11 -2.60
N GLU A 125 -0.07 -1.10 -2.99
CA GLU A 125 0.94 -1.18 -4.03
C GLU A 125 2.32 -1.10 -3.39
N VAL A 126 3.04 -2.22 -3.34
CA VAL A 126 4.43 -2.27 -2.89
C VAL A 126 5.30 -1.92 -4.07
N LEU A 127 5.98 -0.77 -3.97
CA LEU A 127 6.81 -0.22 -5.04
C LEU A 127 8.25 -0.74 -5.00
N ALA A 128 8.77 -0.97 -3.79
CA ALA A 128 10.09 -1.55 -3.61
C ALA A 128 10.20 -2.24 -2.25
N ILE A 129 10.99 -3.31 -2.21
CA ILE A 129 11.37 -4.04 -1.01
C ILE A 129 12.87 -4.38 -1.09
N ASP A 130 13.59 -4.15 0.00
CA ASP A 130 14.97 -4.58 0.18
C ASP A 130 15.00 -5.49 1.41
N ALA A 131 15.06 -6.79 1.15
CA ALA A 131 15.08 -7.81 2.18
C ALA A 131 16.40 -7.85 2.98
N GLN A 132 17.51 -7.31 2.45
CA GLN A 132 18.77 -7.25 3.18
C GLN A 132 18.76 -6.11 4.20
N ARG A 133 18.13 -4.99 3.85
CA ARG A 133 18.02 -3.80 4.72
C ARG A 133 16.72 -3.77 5.52
N HIS A 134 15.86 -4.77 5.35
CA HIS A 134 14.50 -4.81 5.88
C HIS A 134 13.73 -3.51 5.62
N THR A 135 13.81 -2.97 4.41
CA THR A 135 13.07 -1.75 4.04
C THR A 135 12.00 -2.06 3.02
N ILE A 136 10.89 -1.35 3.13
CA ILE A 136 9.77 -1.48 2.20
C ILE A 136 9.16 -0.10 1.98
N ARG A 137 8.73 0.17 0.74
CA ARG A 137 7.93 1.36 0.43
C ARG A 137 6.81 1.06 -0.55
N GLY A 138 5.77 1.87 -0.48
CA GLY A 138 4.61 1.74 -1.34
C GLY A 138 3.52 2.76 -1.08
N THR A 139 2.36 2.50 -1.66
CA THR A 139 1.15 3.27 -1.47
C THR A 139 0.00 2.35 -1.08
N PHE A 140 -1.04 2.93 -0.48
CA PHE A 140 -2.29 2.22 -0.26
C PHE A 140 -3.47 3.12 -0.59
N ARG A 141 -4.57 2.50 -1.01
CA ARG A 141 -5.89 3.11 -1.09
C ARG A 141 -6.94 2.08 -0.76
N ALA A 142 -7.97 2.45 0.01
CA ALA A 142 -9.09 1.59 0.31
C ALA A 142 -10.36 2.41 0.54
N VAL A 143 -11.52 1.75 0.47
CA VAL A 143 -12.78 2.33 0.93
C VAL A 143 -13.28 1.54 2.14
N LEU A 144 -13.52 2.23 3.25
CA LEU A 144 -14.04 1.65 4.48
C LEU A 144 -15.47 2.12 4.68
N CYS A 145 -16.31 1.26 5.22
CA CYS A 145 -17.70 1.58 5.48
C CYS A 145 -18.01 1.34 6.95
N GLU A 146 -18.75 2.26 7.55
CA GLU A 146 -19.11 2.21 8.97
C GLU A 146 -19.82 0.90 9.30
N ALA A 147 -19.33 0.19 10.31
CA ALA A 147 -19.83 -1.12 10.70
C ALA A 147 -21.27 -1.02 11.21
N GLU A 148 -21.49 -0.10 12.13
CA GLU A 148 -22.76 0.11 12.84
C GLU A 148 -23.23 1.55 12.62
N PRO A 149 -23.92 1.84 11.49
CA PRO A 149 -24.52 3.14 11.31
C PRO A 149 -25.66 3.33 12.31
N ARG A 150 -25.89 4.58 12.74
CA ARG A 150 -27.03 4.91 13.59
C ARG A 150 -28.34 4.48 12.92
N PRO A 151 -29.35 4.01 13.67
CA PRO A 151 -30.65 3.66 13.12
C PRO A 151 -31.22 4.80 12.25
N GLY A 152 -31.64 4.48 11.02
CA GLY A 152 -32.18 5.45 10.06
C GLY A 152 -31.14 6.29 9.30
N ALA A 153 -29.85 6.17 9.60
CA ALA A 153 -28.78 6.86 8.88
C ALA A 153 -28.22 6.02 7.72
N LYS A 154 -27.77 6.70 6.66
CA LYS A 154 -26.97 6.05 5.61
C LYS A 154 -25.59 5.70 6.18
N ARG A 155 -25.10 4.50 5.82
CA ARG A 155 -23.76 4.05 6.18
C ARG A 155 -22.71 5.03 5.66
N ARG A 156 -21.88 5.57 6.56
CA ARG A 156 -20.78 6.45 6.18
C ARG A 156 -19.70 5.65 5.45
N ARG A 157 -19.09 6.29 4.44
CA ARG A 157 -17.97 5.76 3.66
C ARG A 157 -16.75 6.63 3.90
N PHE A 158 -15.59 6.00 4.01
CA PHE A 158 -14.31 6.63 4.21
C PHE A 158 -13.38 6.19 3.09
N ALA A 159 -12.93 7.12 2.26
CA ALA A 159 -11.83 6.87 1.33
C ALA A 159 -10.52 7.06 2.09
N VAL A 160 -9.72 6.01 2.22
CA VAL A 160 -8.41 6.08 2.87
C VAL A 160 -7.33 5.94 1.82
N ALA A 161 -6.27 6.73 1.93
CA ALA A 161 -5.11 6.64 1.06
C ALA A 161 -3.84 7.07 1.79
N GLY A 162 -2.69 6.69 1.26
CA GLY A 162 -1.43 7.14 1.83
C GLY A 162 -0.22 6.45 1.21
N THR A 163 0.91 6.77 1.80
CA THR A 163 2.22 6.21 1.45
C THR A 163 2.85 5.60 2.68
N PHE A 164 3.70 4.61 2.44
CA PHE A 164 4.55 4.05 3.48
C PHE A 164 5.95 3.90 2.95
N GLN A 165 6.93 4.21 3.79
CA GLN A 165 8.31 3.86 3.67
C GLN A 165 8.79 3.59 5.09
N SER A 166 9.24 2.38 5.38
CA SER A 166 9.67 2.04 6.74
C SER A 166 10.73 0.94 6.70
N VAL A 167 11.52 0.89 7.76
CA VAL A 167 12.13 -0.39 8.16
C VAL A 167 11.00 -1.26 8.69
N TYR A 168 10.91 -2.50 8.23
CA TYR A 168 9.94 -3.47 8.73
C TYR A 168 10.60 -4.39 9.75
N ALA A 169 9.85 -4.73 10.80
CA ALA A 169 10.23 -5.79 11.71
C ALA A 169 9.76 -7.14 11.16
N THR A 170 10.62 -8.16 11.28
CA THR A 170 10.23 -9.55 11.12
C THR A 170 9.86 -10.11 12.48
N ARG A 171 8.64 -10.65 12.62
CA ARG A 171 8.23 -11.41 13.81
C ARG A 171 8.09 -12.89 13.49
#